data_AF-A0A947TIV2-F1
#
_entry.id   AF-A0A947TIV2-F1
#
_cell.length_a   1.000
_cell.length_b   1.000
_cell.length_c   1.000
_cell.angle_alpha   90.00
_cell.angle_beta   90.00
_cell.angle_gamma   90.00
#
_symmetry.space_group_name_H-M   'P 1'
#
loop_
_entity.id
_entity.type
_entity.pdbx_description
1 polymer ?
#
loop_
_entity_poly.entity_id
_entity_poly.type
_entity_poly.pdbx_seq_one_letter_code
_entity_poly.pdbx_strand_id
1 'polypeptide(L)'
;MIKHTIDATDKILGRLAVEIANLLRGKHKSDFVPYLNKGDDVIVINTDKIRVTGQKLKKKIYYHHSGYPGGIKQINLEEFLKKDSREVIRKAVYGMLPKNKLRDKVIKKLKLYKKEEA
;
A
#
# COMPACT_ATOMS: atom_id res chain seq x y z
N MET A 1 -3.94 18.18 10.36
CA MET A 1 -4.03 16.83 9.74
C MET A 1 -4.95 16.98 8.54
N ILE A 2 -4.44 16.70 7.34
CA ILE A 2 -5.19 16.87 6.08
C ILE A 2 -5.61 15.47 5.60
N LYS A 3 -6.74 15.39 4.88
CA LYS A 3 -7.16 14.17 4.19
C LYS A 3 -6.83 14.30 2.71
N HIS A 4 -6.10 13.35 2.16
CA HIS A 4 -5.79 13.28 0.73
C HIS A 4 -6.60 12.14 0.10
N THR A 5 -7.33 12.43 -0.97
CA THR A 5 -8.02 11.41 -1.77
C THR A 5 -7.24 11.20 -3.07
N ILE A 6 -6.85 9.96 -3.36
CA ILE A 6 -6.04 9.59 -4.52
C ILE A 6 -6.79 8.55 -5.35
N ASP A 7 -6.98 8.83 -6.63
CA ASP A 7 -7.46 7.86 -7.60
C ASP A 7 -6.32 6.96 -8.09
N ALA A 8 -6.51 5.64 -7.96
CA ALA A 8 -5.54 4.64 -8.34
C ALA A 8 -5.63 4.20 -9.82
N THR A 9 -6.62 4.70 -10.57
CA THR A 9 -6.85 4.36 -11.99
C THR A 9 -5.61 4.64 -12.86
N ASP A 10 -5.14 3.63 -13.60
CA ASP A 10 -3.97 3.66 -14.49
C ASP A 10 -2.62 4.03 -13.85
N LYS A 11 -2.60 4.23 -12.53
CA LYS A 11 -1.38 4.52 -11.76
C LYS A 11 -0.54 3.26 -11.61
N ILE A 12 0.77 3.43 -11.72
CA ILE A 12 1.74 2.35 -11.52
C ILE A 12 1.85 2.07 -10.02
N LEU A 13 1.56 0.82 -9.60
CA LEU A 13 1.56 0.38 -8.20
C LEU A 13 2.74 0.92 -7.38
N GLY A 14 3.97 0.81 -7.90
CA GLY A 14 5.17 1.24 -7.19
C GLY A 14 5.25 2.75 -6.99
N ARG A 15 4.91 3.54 -8.02
CA ARG A 15 4.96 5.01 -7.95
C ARG A 15 3.89 5.53 -7.00
N LEU A 16 2.68 4.99 -7.11
CA LEU A 16 1.57 5.28 -6.21
C LEU A 16 1.92 4.97 -4.75
N ALA A 17 2.55 3.82 -4.49
CA ALA A 17 2.94 3.44 -3.13
C ALA A 17 3.96 4.41 -2.50
N VAL A 18 4.91 4.94 -3.28
CA VAL A 18 5.90 5.92 -2.79
C VAL A 18 5.24 7.25 -2.43
N GLU A 19 4.35 7.73 -3.29
CA GLU A 19 3.58 8.96 -3.06
C GLU A 19 2.76 8.86 -1.77
N ILE A 20 1.98 7.78 -1.63
CA ILE A 20 1.20 7.49 -0.43
C ILE A 20 2.10 7.43 0.82
N ALA A 21 3.23 6.72 0.75
CA ALA A 21 4.14 6.58 1.89
C ALA A 21 4.76 7.93 2.33
N ASN A 22 4.94 8.88 1.41
CA ASN A 22 5.43 10.22 1.73
C ASN A 22 4.35 11.08 2.41
N LEU A 23 3.10 10.98 1.97
CA LEU A 23 1.96 11.65 2.60
C LEU A 23 1.70 11.10 4.01
N LEU A 24 1.66 9.77 4.15
CA LEU A 24 1.46 9.08 5.43
C LEU A 24 2.57 9.38 6.46
N ARG A 25 3.80 9.65 6.00
CA ARG A 25 4.90 10.08 6.88
C ARG A 25 4.88 11.58 7.17
N GLY A 26 4.21 12.38 6.34
CA GLY A 26 4.24 13.85 6.43
C GLY A 26 5.52 14.48 5.90
N LYS A 27 6.30 13.78 5.07
CA LYS A 27 7.57 14.29 4.51
C LYS A 27 7.42 15.53 3.63
N HIS A 28 6.22 15.80 3.15
CA HIS A 28 5.89 16.97 2.34
C HIS A 28 5.71 18.24 3.18
N LYS A 29 5.63 18.12 4.51
CA LYS A 29 5.47 19.26 5.42
C LYS A 29 6.84 19.72 5.92
N SER A 30 6.97 21.03 6.10
CA SER A 30 8.17 21.64 6.68
C SER A 30 8.38 21.27 8.15
N ASP A 31 7.32 20.93 8.89
CA ASP A 31 7.37 20.51 10.30
C ASP A 31 7.61 18.99 10.48
N PHE A 32 8.17 18.32 9.47
CA PHE A 32 8.45 16.89 9.52
C PHE A 32 9.47 16.54 10.61
N VAL A 33 9.05 15.67 11.53
CA VAL A 33 9.89 15.17 12.62
C VAL A 33 9.88 13.64 12.60
N PRO A 34 11.03 12.95 12.45
CA PRO A 34 11.09 11.50 12.24
C PRO A 34 10.47 10.64 13.35
N TYR A 35 10.49 11.11 14.60
CA TYR A 35 9.98 10.38 15.76
C TYR A 35 8.50 10.68 16.08
N LEU A 36 7.89 11.66 15.40
CA LEU A 36 6.48 12.03 15.60
C LEU A 36 5.62 11.56 14.43
N ASN A 37 4.44 11.01 14.73
CA ASN A 37 3.46 10.62 13.72
C ASN A 37 2.56 11.79 13.32
N LYS A 38 3.12 12.75 12.56
CA LYS A 38 2.41 13.95 12.06
C LYS A 38 1.95 13.87 10.59
N GLY A 39 2.06 12.69 9.98
CA GLY A 39 1.59 12.49 8.62
C GLY A 39 0.07 12.55 8.47
N ASP A 40 -0.38 12.60 7.23
CA ASP A 40 -1.77 12.81 6.87
C ASP A 40 -2.56 11.50 6.69
N ASP A 41 -3.88 11.63 6.63
CA ASP A 41 -4.77 10.54 6.28
C ASP A 41 -4.86 10.44 4.75
N VAL A 42 -4.75 9.23 4.22
CA VAL A 42 -4.77 8.98 2.78
C VAL A 42 -5.89 8.00 2.47
N ILE A 43 -6.79 8.42 1.59
CA ILE A 43 -7.88 7.62 1.06
C ILE A 43 -7.53 7.32 -0.39
N VAL A 44 -7.47 6.03 -0.73
CA VAL A 44 -7.21 5.58 -2.10
C VAL A 44 -8.47 4.90 -2.62
N ILE A 45 -8.96 5.38 -3.76
CA ILE A 45 -10.15 4.85 -4.45
C ILE A 45 -9.74 4.09 -5.71
N ASN A 46 -10.67 3.31 -6.27
CA ASN A 46 -10.48 2.54 -7.50
C ASN A 46 -9.26 1.60 -7.47
N THR A 47 -9.01 0.93 -6.34
CA THR A 47 -7.82 0.07 -6.19
C THR A 47 -7.79 -1.11 -7.17
N ASP A 48 -8.92 -1.49 -7.76
CA ASP A 48 -9.00 -2.55 -8.78
C ASP A 48 -8.46 -2.11 -10.15
N LYS A 49 -8.36 -0.81 -10.41
CA LYS A 49 -7.92 -0.24 -11.70
C LYS A 49 -6.42 0.11 -11.73
N ILE A 50 -5.63 -0.42 -10.80
CA ILE A 50 -4.19 -0.16 -10.79
C ILE A 50 -3.48 -0.84 -11.94
N ARG A 51 -2.41 -0.20 -12.43
CA ARG A 51 -1.58 -0.74 -13.49
C ARG A 51 -0.26 -1.29 -12.97
N VAL A 52 0.15 -2.41 -13.54
CA VAL A 52 1.46 -3.03 -13.30
C VAL A 52 2.16 -3.19 -14.64
N THR A 53 3.42 -2.78 -14.70
CA THR A 53 4.21 -2.78 -15.93
C THR A 53 4.81 -4.15 -16.24
N GLY A 54 4.85 -4.54 -17.51
CA GLY A 54 5.54 -5.73 -18.01
C GLY A 54 4.90 -7.05 -17.54
N GLN A 55 5.69 -8.12 -17.47
CA GLN A 55 5.20 -9.47 -17.13
C GLN A 55 5.03 -9.71 -15.62
N LYS A 56 5.05 -8.65 -14.80
CA LYS A 56 5.01 -8.74 -13.33
C LYS A 56 3.71 -9.31 -12.80
N LEU A 57 2.59 -9.18 -13.53
CA LEU A 57 1.30 -9.77 -13.14
C LEU A 57 1.41 -11.29 -12.94
N LYS A 58 2.10 -11.98 -13.85
CA LYS A 58 2.27 -13.43 -13.81
C LYS A 58 3.51 -13.86 -13.04
N LYS A 59 4.62 -13.12 -13.19
CA LYS A 59 5.92 -13.51 -12.62
C LYS A 59 6.12 -13.15 -11.15
N LYS A 60 5.39 -12.16 -10.62
CA LYS A 60 5.56 -11.74 -9.23
C LYS A 60 4.74 -12.66 -8.33
N ILE A 61 5.44 -13.46 -7.53
CA ILE A 61 4.85 -14.36 -6.54
C ILE A 61 5.00 -13.75 -5.16
N TYR A 62 3.90 -13.76 -4.40
CA TYR A 62 3.87 -13.41 -2.98
C TYR A 62 3.93 -14.70 -2.17
N TYR A 63 4.94 -14.79 -1.31
CA TYR A 63 5.12 -15.92 -0.40
C TYR A 63 4.66 -15.54 1.02
N HIS A 64 4.05 -16.48 1.70
CA HIS A 64 3.70 -16.40 3.11
C HIS A 64 3.95 -17.77 3.75
N HIS A 65 4.60 -17.79 4.91
CA HIS A 65 4.88 -19.01 5.65
C HIS A 65 4.12 -18.99 6.97
N SER A 66 3.46 -20.10 7.31
CA SER A 66 2.68 -20.22 8.56
C SER A 66 3.54 -20.46 9.81
N GLY A 67 4.79 -20.91 9.64
CA GLY A 67 5.70 -21.29 10.73
C GLY A 67 5.84 -22.80 10.94
N TYR A 68 4.98 -23.61 10.34
CA TYR A 68 5.03 -25.08 10.39
C TYR A 68 5.79 -25.67 9.20
N PRO A 69 6.41 -26.86 9.32
CA PRO A 69 7.01 -27.57 8.19
C PRO A 69 6.01 -27.73 7.02
N GLY A 70 6.43 -27.38 5.80
CA GLY A 70 5.56 -27.42 4.61
C GLY A 70 4.51 -26.30 4.53
N GLY A 71 4.52 -25.34 5.46
CA GLY A 71 3.52 -24.29 5.58
C GLY A 71 3.65 -23.11 4.61
N ILE A 72 4.33 -23.28 3.47
CA ILE A 72 4.51 -22.21 2.48
C ILE A 72 3.27 -22.06 1.60
N LYS A 73 2.75 -20.83 1.55
CA LYS A 73 1.67 -20.42 0.66
C LYS A 73 2.21 -19.44 -0.35
N GLN A 74 1.84 -19.63 -1.61
CA GLN A 74 2.22 -18.75 -2.71
C GLN A 74 0.98 -18.29 -3.46
N ILE A 75 0.98 -17.03 -3.89
CA ILE A 75 -0.05 -16.46 -4.74
C ILE A 75 0.61 -15.53 -5.76
N ASN A 76 0.23 -15.62 -7.03
CA ASN A 76 0.73 -14.70 -8.04
C ASN A 76 0.05 -13.31 -7.88
N LEU A 77 0.67 -12.26 -8.41
CA LEU A 77 0.14 -10.91 -8.31
C LEU A 77 -1.23 -10.76 -8.99
N GLU A 78 -1.45 -11.43 -10.11
CA GLU A 78 -2.71 -11.39 -10.85
C GLU A 78 -3.89 -11.92 -10.02
N GLU A 79 -3.76 -13.11 -9.44
CA GLU A 79 -4.76 -13.70 -8.54
C GLU A 79 -4.90 -12.87 -7.27
N PHE A 80 -3.81 -12.33 -6.75
CA PHE A 80 -3.88 -11.53 -5.54
C PHE A 80 -4.65 -10.22 -5.76
N LEU A 81 -4.50 -9.58 -6.93
CA LEU A 81 -5.29 -8.42 -7.31
C LEU A 81 -6.78 -8.76 -7.45
N LYS A 82 -7.11 -9.90 -8.07
CA LYS A 82 -8.50 -10.38 -8.20
C LYS A 82 -9.12 -10.67 -6.82
N LYS A 83 -8.36 -11.28 -5.91
CA LYS A 83 -8.81 -11.59 -4.55
C LYS A 83 -8.99 -10.31 -3.72
N ASP A 84 -7.90 -9.55 -3.57
CA ASP A 84 -7.93 -8.29 -2.83
C ASP A 84 -6.85 -7.31 -3.28
N SER A 85 -7.22 -6.42 -4.20
CA SER A 85 -6.40 -5.30 -4.65
C SER A 85 -5.99 -4.34 -3.52
N ARG A 86 -6.81 -4.21 -2.47
CA ARG A 86 -6.51 -3.34 -1.32
C ARG A 86 -5.26 -3.86 -0.60
N GLU A 87 -5.22 -5.15 -0.32
CA GLU A 87 -4.08 -5.77 0.35
C GLU A 87 -2.78 -5.71 -0.48
N VAL A 88 -2.87 -5.78 -1.81
CA VAL A 88 -1.70 -5.60 -2.68
C VAL A 88 -1.08 -4.21 -2.50
N ILE A 89 -1.92 -3.15 -2.53
CA ILE A 89 -1.47 -1.77 -2.32
C ILE A 89 -1.00 -1.58 -0.87
N ARG A 90 -1.74 -2.10 0.11
CA ARG A 90 -1.39 -2.02 1.53
C ARG A 90 -0.01 -2.61 1.79
N LYS A 91 0.29 -3.80 1.26
CA LYS A 91 1.59 -4.45 1.39
C LYS A 91 2.70 -3.66 0.68
N ALA A 92 2.41 -3.09 -0.50
CA ALA A 92 3.37 -2.25 -1.21
C ALA A 92 3.73 -1.00 -0.39
N VAL A 93 2.72 -0.28 0.14
CA VAL A 93 2.93 0.90 0.99
C VAL A 93 3.63 0.53 2.30
N TYR A 94 3.21 -0.55 2.95
CA TYR A 94 3.81 -1.02 4.21
C TYR A 94 5.30 -1.34 4.06
N GLY A 95 5.69 -1.89 2.90
CA GLY A 95 7.10 -2.13 2.55
C GLY A 95 7.93 -0.85 2.37
N MET A 96 7.30 0.27 2.04
CA MET A 96 7.96 1.58 1.87
C MET A 96 8.11 2.37 3.19
N LEU A 97 7.50 1.90 4.28
CA LEU A 97 7.59 2.52 5.60
C LEU A 97 8.79 1.98 6.40
N PRO A 98 9.46 2.83 7.20
CA PRO A 98 10.58 2.40 8.03
C PRO A 98 10.13 1.34 9.04
N LYS A 99 10.96 0.31 9.25
CA LYS A 99 10.66 -0.81 10.17
C LYS A 99 10.83 -0.36 11.63
N ASN A 100 9.84 0.33 12.18
CA ASN A 100 9.83 0.80 13.57
C ASN A 100 8.44 0.67 14.21
N LYS A 101 8.32 0.98 15.50
CA LYS A 101 7.05 0.91 16.27
C LYS A 101 5.97 1.87 15.75
N LEU A 102 6.34 2.91 14.98
CA LEU A 102 5.39 3.86 14.41
C LEU A 102 4.76 3.34 13.12
N ARG A 103 5.41 2.42 12.40
CA ARG A 103 4.94 1.87 11.13
C ARG A 103 3.48 1.40 11.18
N ASP A 104 3.13 0.67 12.23
CA ASP A 104 1.78 0.10 12.38
C ASP A 104 0.74 1.18 12.75
N LYS A 105 1.18 2.30 13.35
CA LYS A 105 0.32 3.46 13.60
C LYS A 105 0.11 4.29 12.33
N VAL A 106 1.16 4.43 11.52
CA VAL A 106 1.14 5.19 10.26
C VAL A 106 0.26 4.50 9.23
N ILE A 107 0.38 3.17 9.06
CA ILE A 107 -0.42 2.44 8.06
C ILE A 107 -1.92 2.43 8.37
N LYS A 108 -2.34 2.65 9.62
CA LYS A 108 -3.76 2.76 10.00
C LYS A 108 -4.43 4.01 9.41
N LYS A 109 -3.65 5.03 9.05
CA LYS A 109 -4.14 6.25 8.38
C LYS A 109 -4.44 6.04 6.89
N LEU A 110 -4.03 4.90 6.32
CA LEU A 110 -4.34 4.51 4.95
C LEU A 110 -5.69 3.81 4.89
N LYS A 111 -6.62 4.37 4.11
CA LYS A 111 -7.91 3.78 3.78
C LYS A 111 -7.95 3.44 2.29
N LEU A 112 -8.45 2.26 1.96
CA LEU A 112 -8.39 1.68 0.60
C LEU A 112 -9.78 1.19 0.21
N TYR A 113 -10.27 1.64 -0.94
CA TYR A 113 -11.60 1.31 -1.46
C TYR A 113 -11.49 0.77 -2.89
N LYS A 114 -12.17 -0.37 -3.15
CA LYS A 114 -12.14 -1.05 -4.46
C LYS A 114 -12.86 -0.26 -5.55
N LYS A 115 -13.99 0.35 -5.17
CA LYS A 115 -14.83 1.20 -6.00
C LYS A 115 -15.15 2.48 -5.20
N GLU A 116 -15.56 3.53 -5.91
CA GLU A 116 -16.13 4.75 -5.34
C GLU A 116 -17.44 4.43 -4.60
N GLU A 117 -17.32 3.99 -3.36
CA GLU A 117 -18.38 4.12 -2.37
C GLU A 117 -17.79 4.98 -1.26
N ALA A 118 -18.14 6.27 -1.33
CA ALA A 118 -17.81 7.30 -0.36
C ALA A 118 -18.77 7.23 0.85
#